data_AF-A0A5B7K9P2-F1
#
_entry.id   AF-A0A5B7K9P2-F1
#
_cell.length_a   1.000
_cell.length_b   1.000
_cell.length_c   1.000
_cell.angle_alpha   90.00
_cell.angle_beta   90.00
_cell.angle_gamma   90.00
#
_symmetry.space_group_name_H-M   'P 1'
#
loop_
_entity.id
_entity.type
_entity.pdbx_description
1 polymer ?
#
loop_
_entity_poly.entity_id
_entity_poly.type
_entity_poly.pdbx_seq_one_letter_code
_entity_poly.pdbx_strand_id
1 'polypeptide(L)'
;MVSICSMDRATFLHRIFSRRYGEEVADSLIKGFHESTRRQQEHAWRAFQDWIRSRPITILSLLLLLQFIRWLRFQKNFVSQTIASYKSASALWIKEATSLDLSDPHFTLLLKSLFLEKPPQRFPEIRWNLTKVLQFLR
;
A
#
# COMPACT_ATOMS: atom_id res chain seq x y z
N MET A 1 23.25 -10.24 8.99
CA MET A 1 21.78 -10.10 8.83
C MET A 1 21.51 -9.00 7.83
N VAL A 2 20.90 -9.30 6.68
CA VAL A 2 20.49 -8.25 5.74
C VAL A 2 19.23 -7.59 6.30
N SER A 3 19.31 -6.29 6.59
CA SER A 3 18.20 -5.53 7.15
C SER A 3 17.11 -5.35 6.09
N ILE A 4 15.85 -5.57 6.46
CA ILE A 4 14.67 -5.30 5.59
C ILE A 4 14.70 -3.85 5.09
N CYS A 5 15.29 -2.93 5.84
CA CYS A 5 15.39 -1.51 5.52
C CYS A 5 16.31 -1.17 4.34
N SER A 6 17.14 -2.11 3.86
CA SER A 6 18.10 -1.89 2.76
C SER A 6 17.80 -2.70 1.50
N MET A 7 16.67 -3.40 1.47
CA MET A 7 16.30 -4.32 0.38
C MET A 7 15.06 -3.80 -0.34
N ASP A 8 15.00 -3.92 -1.67
CA ASP A 8 13.76 -3.66 -2.39
C ASP A 8 12.73 -4.78 -2.15
N ARG A 9 11.47 -4.51 -2.48
CA ARG A 9 10.37 -5.46 -2.25
C ARG A 9 10.52 -6.75 -3.06
N ALA A 10 11.03 -6.66 -4.29
CA ALA A 10 11.14 -7.82 -5.17
C ALA A 10 12.21 -8.78 -4.65
N THR A 11 13.38 -8.27 -4.26
CA THR A 11 14.45 -9.05 -3.61
C THR A 11 13.95 -9.67 -2.29
N PHE A 12 13.13 -8.94 -1.53
CA PHE A 12 12.55 -9.47 -0.28
C PHE A 12 11.63 -10.66 -0.53
N LEU A 13 10.67 -10.53 -1.44
CA LEU A 13 9.76 -11.62 -1.78
C LEU A 13 10.48 -12.77 -2.47
N HIS A 14 11.46 -12.48 -3.33
CA HIS A 14 12.26 -13.48 -4.01
C HIS A 14 12.94 -14.39 -2.99
N ARG A 15 13.60 -13.84 -1.97
CA ARG A 15 14.18 -14.64 -0.87
C ARG A 15 13.18 -15.52 -0.14
N ILE A 16 11.96 -15.03 0.09
CA ILE A 16 10.91 -15.83 0.73
C ILE A 16 10.45 -16.95 -0.19
N PHE A 17 10.20 -16.65 -1.47
CA PHE A 17 9.72 -17.61 -2.44
C PHE A 17 10.79 -18.64 -2.82
N SER A 18 12.04 -18.25 -3.04
CA SER A 18 13.13 -19.19 -3.35
C SER A 18 13.32 -20.20 -2.23
N ARG A 19 13.20 -19.76 -0.97
CA ARG A 19 13.26 -20.64 0.20
C ARG A 19 12.10 -21.63 0.27
N ARG A 20 10.90 -21.24 -0.18
CA ARG A 20 9.68 -22.05 -0.04
C ARG A 20 9.39 -22.93 -1.26
N TYR A 21 9.70 -22.46 -2.46
CA TYR A 21 9.28 -23.04 -3.74
C TYR A 21 10.45 -23.30 -4.71
N GLY A 22 11.67 -22.87 -4.39
CA GLY A 22 12.83 -22.95 -5.28
C GLY A 22 12.98 -21.71 -6.17
N GLU A 23 14.20 -21.53 -6.70
CA GLU A 23 14.60 -20.31 -7.46
C GLU A 23 13.78 -20.08 -8.73
N GLU A 24 13.53 -21.12 -9.52
CA GLU A 24 12.81 -20.99 -10.80
C GLU A 24 11.36 -20.53 -10.63
N VAL A 25 10.68 -21.06 -9.61
CA VAL A 25 9.31 -20.67 -9.27
C VAL A 25 9.29 -19.24 -8.71
N ALA A 26 10.26 -18.88 -7.87
CA ALA A 26 10.38 -17.53 -7.33
C ALA A 26 10.55 -16.47 -8.42
N ASP A 27 11.42 -16.71 -9.40
CA ASP A 27 11.62 -15.82 -10.54
C ASP A 27 10.33 -15.59 -11.33
N SER A 28 9.58 -16.66 -11.57
CA SER A 28 8.30 -16.61 -12.27
C SER A 28 7.25 -15.80 -11.49
N LEU A 29 7.16 -16.01 -10.18
CA LEU A 29 6.24 -15.29 -9.29
C LEU A 29 6.54 -13.79 -9.25
N ILE A 30 7.82 -13.40 -9.20
CA ILE A 30 8.22 -11.99 -9.19
C ILE A 30 7.95 -11.30 -10.53
N LYS A 31 8.14 -12.01 -11.66
CA LYS A 31 7.89 -11.49 -13.00
C LYS A 31 6.40 -11.36 -13.34
N GLY A 32 5.50 -12.04 -12.62
CA GLY A 32 4.06 -12.05 -12.88
C GLY A 32 3.35 -10.70 -12.73
N PHE A 33 3.96 -9.70 -12.08
CA PHE A 33 3.33 -8.38 -11.89
C PHE A 33 3.59 -7.45 -13.08
N HIS A 34 2.57 -6.68 -13.52
CA HIS A 34 2.78 -5.54 -14.42
C HIS A 34 3.67 -4.47 -13.78
N GLU A 35 4.41 -3.73 -14.61
CA GLU A 35 5.34 -2.70 -14.15
C GLU A 35 4.67 -1.62 -13.28
N SER A 36 3.48 -1.16 -13.65
CA SER A 36 2.71 -0.18 -12.87
C SER A 36 2.41 -0.69 -11.46
N THR A 37 1.97 -1.94 -11.34
CA THR A 37 1.72 -2.61 -10.06
C THR A 37 3.01 -2.77 -9.25
N ARG A 38 4.12 -3.16 -9.88
CA ARG A 38 5.42 -3.28 -9.21
C ARG A 38 5.84 -1.94 -8.60
N ARG A 39 5.71 -0.85 -9.35
CA ARG A 39 6.04 0.51 -8.86
C ARG A 39 5.15 0.91 -7.68
N GLN A 40 3.85 0.66 -7.74
CA GLN A 40 2.93 0.94 -6.63
C GLN A 40 3.29 0.14 -5.37
N GLN A 41 3.58 -1.15 -5.53
CA GLN A 41 4.00 -2.02 -4.43
C GLN A 41 5.35 -1.61 -3.84
N GLU A 42 6.31 -1.22 -4.68
CA GLU A 42 7.61 -0.71 -4.24
C GLU A 42 7.47 0.62 -3.48
N HIS A 43 6.58 1.51 -3.91
CA HIS A 43 6.28 2.74 -3.16
C HIS A 43 5.69 2.46 -1.77
N ALA A 44 4.76 1.50 -1.67
CA ALA A 44 4.20 1.09 -0.38
C ALA A 44 5.27 0.45 0.52
N TRP A 45 6.14 -0.38 -0.05
CA TRP A 45 7.28 -0.98 0.63
C TRP A 45 8.22 0.06 1.22
N ARG A 46 8.63 1.07 0.45
CA ARG A 46 9.49 2.16 0.93
C ARG A 46 8.85 2.97 2.04
N ALA A 47 7.55 3.26 1.95
CA ALA A 47 6.84 3.94 3.02
C ALA A 47 6.83 3.12 4.31
N PHE A 48 6.71 1.79 4.21
CA PHE A 48 6.84 0.89 5.35
C PHE A 48 8.27 0.87 5.90
N GLN A 49 9.30 0.79 5.05
CA GLN A 49 10.71 0.88 5.46
C GLN A 49 11.02 2.18 6.21
N ASP A 50 10.54 3.32 5.69
CA ASP A 50 10.69 4.62 6.35
C ASP A 50 10.03 4.63 7.72
N TRP A 51 8.86 3.98 7.84
CA TRP A 51 8.15 3.88 9.09
C TRP A 51 8.88 2.99 10.11
N ILE A 52 9.43 1.85 9.70
CA ILE A 52 10.14 0.96 10.63
C ILE A 52 11.56 1.45 10.98
N ARG A 53 12.19 2.27 10.13
CA ARG A 53 13.58 2.74 10.33
C ARG A 53 13.79 3.46 11.65
N SER A 54 12.77 4.16 12.15
CA SER A 54 12.81 4.88 13.43
C SER A 54 12.33 4.07 14.62
N ARG A 55 12.08 2.76 14.46
CA ARG A 55 11.47 1.91 15.48
C ARG A 55 12.25 0.60 15.66
N PRO A 56 12.60 0.21 16.89
CA PRO A 56 13.18 -1.12 17.14
C PRO A 56 12.06 -2.16 17.03
N ILE A 57 11.77 -2.63 15.81
CA ILE A 57 10.74 -3.64 15.54
C ILE A 57 11.42 -4.99 15.32
N THR A 58 11.17 -5.92 16.23
CA THR A 58 11.67 -7.30 16.14
C THR A 58 10.63 -8.23 15.51
N ILE A 59 9.34 -7.97 15.78
CA ILE A 59 8.21 -8.82 15.34
C ILE A 59 7.11 -7.93 14.77
N LEU A 60 6.59 -8.27 13.59
CA LEU A 60 5.43 -7.60 13.02
C LEU A 60 4.14 -8.19 13.59
N SER A 61 3.37 -7.34 14.27
CA SER A 61 2.08 -7.68 14.87
C SER A 61 0.93 -6.93 14.21
N LEU A 62 -0.30 -7.39 14.40
CA LEU A 62 -1.51 -6.70 13.95
C LEU A 62 -1.53 -5.24 14.44
N LEU A 63 -1.20 -5.01 15.71
CA LEU A 63 -1.14 -3.67 16.30
C LEU A 63 -0.17 -2.75 15.54
N LEU A 64 1.03 -3.24 15.21
CA LEU A 64 2.01 -2.46 14.44
C LEU A 64 1.47 -2.13 13.05
N LEU A 65 0.84 -3.08 12.36
CA LEU A 65 0.24 -2.80 11.06
C LEU A 65 -0.88 -1.76 11.13
N LEU A 66 -1.72 -1.81 12.16
CA LEU A 66 -2.75 -0.78 12.40
C LEU A 66 -2.10 0.59 12.69
N GLN A 67 -1.02 0.63 13.45
CA GLN A 67 -0.24 1.85 13.70
C GLN A 67 0.42 2.39 12.43
N PHE A 68 0.88 1.53 11.53
CA PHE A 68 1.39 1.93 10.22
C PHE A 68 0.30 2.60 9.39
N ILE A 69 -0.90 2.01 9.32
CA ILE A 69 -2.05 2.61 8.62
C ILE A 69 -2.40 3.98 9.23
N ARG A 70 -2.40 4.12 10.56
CA ARG A 70 -2.58 5.43 11.21
C ARG A 70 -1.46 6.41 10.86
N TRP A 71 -0.21 5.95 10.79
CA TRP A 71 0.92 6.81 10.43
C TRP A 71 0.80 7.35 9.00
N LEU A 72 0.35 6.53 8.03
CA LEU A 72 0.05 7.00 6.67
C LEU A 72 -0.97 8.14 6.67
N ARG A 73 -1.94 8.08 7.57
CA ARG A 73 -2.91 9.15 7.74
C ARG A 73 -2.30 10.40 8.37
N PHE A 74 -1.76 10.29 9.58
CA PHE A 74 -1.46 11.46 10.40
C PHE A 74 -0.09 12.07 10.13
N GLN A 75 0.85 11.32 9.56
CA GLN A 75 2.20 11.81 9.27
C GLN A 75 2.43 12.02 7.78
N LYS A 76 1.82 11.20 6.92
CA LYS A 76 1.89 11.39 5.45
C LYS A 76 0.69 12.14 4.86
N ASN A 77 -0.35 12.43 5.67
CA ASN A 77 -1.56 13.15 5.24
C ASN A 77 -2.30 12.51 4.06
N PHE A 78 -2.19 11.19 3.90
CA PHE A 78 -2.86 10.50 2.80
C PHE A 78 -4.38 10.46 2.99
N VAL A 79 -5.09 10.51 1.86
CA VAL A 79 -6.54 10.30 1.81
C VAL A 79 -6.87 8.81 1.93
N SER A 80 -8.04 8.47 2.44
CA SER A 80 -8.41 7.08 2.75
C SER A 80 -8.29 6.13 1.55
N GLN A 81 -8.60 6.61 0.34
CA GLN A 81 -8.43 5.83 -0.89
C GLN A 81 -6.97 5.45 -1.14
N THR A 82 -6.04 6.40 -0.98
CA THR A 82 -4.60 6.16 -1.10
C THR A 82 -4.14 5.17 -0.02
N ILE A 83 -4.60 5.32 1.22
CA ILE A 83 -4.27 4.39 2.30
C ILE A 83 -4.77 2.96 1.98
N ALA A 84 -5.97 2.83 1.42
CA ALA A 84 -6.49 1.54 0.96
C ALA A 84 -5.61 0.93 -0.14
N SER A 85 -5.12 1.72 -1.11
CA SER A 85 -4.16 1.25 -2.11
C SER A 85 -2.84 0.79 -1.48
N TYR A 86 -2.32 1.52 -0.49
CA TYR A 86 -1.10 1.12 0.24
C TYR A 86 -1.29 -0.19 1.01
N LYS A 87 -2.45 -0.35 1.66
CA LYS A 87 -2.83 -1.59 2.33
C LYS A 87 -2.87 -2.77 1.35
N SER A 88 -3.55 -2.63 0.21
CA SER A 88 -3.62 -3.68 -0.81
C SER A 88 -2.25 -4.01 -1.41
N ALA A 89 -1.45 -2.99 -1.70
CA ALA A 89 -0.07 -3.13 -2.17
C ALA A 89 0.85 -3.83 -1.15
N SER A 90 0.50 -3.74 0.14
CA SER A 90 1.26 -4.36 1.23
C SER A 90 0.84 -5.79 1.57
N ALA A 91 -0.34 -6.22 1.12
CA ALA A 91 -0.98 -7.46 1.55
C ALA A 91 -0.10 -8.69 1.32
N LEU A 92 0.48 -8.82 0.12
CA LEU A 92 1.25 -10.00 -0.25
C LEU A 92 2.50 -10.15 0.62
N TRP A 93 3.37 -9.15 0.67
CA TRP A 93 4.64 -9.30 1.40
C TRP A 93 4.43 -9.39 2.91
N ILE A 94 3.38 -8.79 3.47
CA ILE A 94 3.03 -8.99 4.89
C ILE A 94 2.58 -10.43 5.14
N LYS A 95 1.67 -10.94 4.30
CA LYS A 95 1.16 -12.30 4.41
C LYS A 95 2.29 -13.33 4.32
N GLU A 96 3.20 -13.15 3.36
CA GLU A 96 4.32 -14.06 3.13
C GLU A 96 5.40 -13.99 4.22
N ALA A 97 5.65 -12.81 4.78
CA ALA A 97 6.67 -12.60 5.81
C ALA A 97 6.21 -12.97 7.23
N THR A 98 4.91 -13.01 7.46
CA THR A 98 4.32 -13.26 8.77
C THR A 98 3.33 -14.42 8.65
N SER A 99 2.07 -14.18 8.97
CA SER A 99 0.88 -14.94 8.56
C SER A 99 -0.37 -14.05 8.69
N LEU A 100 -0.17 -12.72 8.73
CA LEU A 100 -1.23 -11.75 8.96
C LEU A 100 -1.97 -11.47 7.66
N ASP A 101 -3.30 -11.49 7.74
CA ASP A 101 -4.17 -11.11 6.62
C ASP A 101 -4.63 -9.67 6.76
N LEU A 102 -4.28 -8.83 5.78
CA LEU A 102 -4.75 -7.45 5.74
C LEU A 102 -6.24 -7.36 5.41
N SER A 103 -6.90 -8.45 5.04
CA SER A 103 -8.35 -8.53 4.84
C SER A 103 -9.13 -8.61 6.15
N ASP A 104 -8.42 -8.71 7.29
CA ASP A 104 -9.03 -8.74 8.62
C ASP A 104 -9.97 -7.53 8.87
N PRO A 105 -11.15 -7.75 9.51
CA PRO A 105 -12.13 -6.70 9.78
C PRO A 105 -11.59 -5.46 10.50
N HIS A 106 -10.56 -5.60 11.34
CA HIS A 106 -9.94 -4.48 12.07
C HIS A 106 -9.35 -3.44 11.11
N PHE A 107 -8.74 -3.86 10.00
CA PHE A 107 -8.24 -2.92 8.99
C PHE A 107 -9.39 -2.20 8.29
N THR A 108 -10.50 -2.91 8.02
CA THR A 108 -11.68 -2.32 7.40
C THR A 108 -12.35 -1.30 8.32
N LEU A 109 -12.50 -1.61 9.60
CA LEU A 109 -13.04 -0.68 10.61
C LEU A 109 -12.14 0.56 10.76
N LEU A 110 -10.82 0.36 10.79
CA LEU A 110 -9.88 1.48 10.84
C LEU A 110 -10.01 2.38 9.60
N LEU A 111 -10.01 1.81 8.39
CA LEU A 111 -10.17 2.59 7.16
C LEU A 111 -11.49 3.35 7.11
N LYS A 112 -12.59 2.75 7.59
CA LYS A 112 -13.89 3.43 7.73
C LYS A 112 -13.81 4.60 8.69
N SER A 113 -13.20 4.42 9.87
CA SER A 113 -12.97 5.49 10.84
C SER A 113 -12.17 6.64 10.22
N LEU A 114 -11.05 6.36 9.55
CA LEU A 114 -10.21 7.39 8.92
C LEU A 114 -10.94 8.13 7.77
N PHE A 115 -11.83 7.44 7.06
CA PHE A 115 -12.70 8.07 6.05
C PHE A 115 -13.72 9.03 6.68
N LEU A 116 -14.36 8.64 7.78
CA LEU A 116 -15.34 9.49 8.47
C LEU A 116 -14.68 10.73 9.10
N GLU A 117 -13.44 10.62 9.57
CA GLU A 117 -12.68 11.76 10.13
C GLU A 117 -12.41 12.87 9.10
N LYS A 118 -12.24 12.53 7.81
CA LYS A 118 -12.08 13.53 6.73
C LYS A 118 -12.61 12.95 5.43
N PRO A 119 -13.92 13.07 5.18
CA PRO A 119 -14.48 12.61 3.93
C PRO A 119 -13.84 13.39 2.76
N PRO A 120 -13.67 12.74 1.59
CA PRO A 120 -13.24 13.43 0.39
C PRO A 120 -14.16 14.63 0.11
N GLN A 121 -13.57 15.78 -0.22
CA GLN A 121 -14.37 16.91 -0.67
C GLN A 121 -15.06 16.51 -1.98
N ARG A 122 -16.38 16.68 -2.03
CA ARG A 122 -17.14 16.54 -3.27
C ARG A 122 -16.73 17.69 -4.16
N PHE A 123 -16.11 17.39 -5.30
CA PHE A 123 -15.89 18.41 -6.32
C PHE A 123 -17.24 18.89 -6.82
N PRO A 124 -17.45 20.21 -6.97
CA PRO A 124 -18.64 20.72 -7.61
C PRO A 124 -18.72 20.14 -9.02
N GLU A 125 -19.86 19.55 -9.33
CA GLU A 125 -20.13 19.00 -10.65
C GLU A 125 -20.07 20.14 -11.67
N ILE A 126 -19.06 20.13 -12.55
CA ILE A 126 -18.96 21.13 -13.61
C ILE A 126 -20.09 20.86 -14.60
N ARG A 127 -21.18 21.62 -14.47
CA ARG A 127 -22.26 21.63 -15.46
C ARG A 127 -21.78 22.40 -16.68
N TRP A 128 -21.17 21.67 -17.62
CA TRP A 128 -20.87 22.22 -18.93
C TRP A 128 -22.17 22.61 -19.62
N ASN A 129 -22.34 23.91 -19.87
CA ASN A 129 -23.40 24.38 -20.74
C ASN A 129 -22.93 24.17 -22.19
N LEU A 130 -23.38 23.07 -22.79
CA LEU A 130 -23.04 22.69 -24.16
C LEU A 130 -23.30 23.82 -25.17
N THR A 131 -24.39 24.58 -24.99
CA THR A 131 -24.71 25.72 -25.84
C THR A 131 -23.62 26.79 -25.80
N LYS A 132 -23.09 27.10 -24.60
CA LYS A 132 -21.98 28.05 -24.46
C LYS A 132 -20.67 27.53 -25.06
N VAL A 133 -20.37 26.24 -24.91
CA VAL A 133 -19.15 25.64 -25.49
C VAL A 133 -19.21 25.68 -27.03
N LEU A 134 -20.38 25.36 -27.60
CA LEU A 134 -20.58 25.39 -29.06
C LEU A 134 -20.54 26.80 -29.64
N GLN A 135 -20.92 27.83 -28.87
CA GLN A 135 -20.79 29.23 -29.28
C GLN A 135 -19.34 29.70 -29.36
N PHE A 136 -18.44 29.16 -28.54
CA PHE A 136 -17.01 29.50 -28.55
C PHE A 136 -16.22 28.81 -29.68
N LEU A 137 -16.78 27.78 -30.32
CA LEU A 137 -16.14 27.00 -31.39
C LEU A 137 -16.54 27.46 -32.80
N ARG A 138 -17.35 28.52 -32.90
CA ARG A 138 -17.77 29.17 -34.15
C ARG A 138 -17.02 30.48 -34.35
#